data_AF-A0A4R5W3Y5-F1
#
_entry.id   AF-A0A4R5W3Y5-F1
#
_cell.length_a   1.000
_cell.length_b   1.000
_cell.length_c   1.000
_cell.angle_alpha   90.00
_cell.angle_beta   90.00
_cell.angle_gamma   90.00
#
_symmetry.space_group_name_H-M   'P 1'
#
loop_
_entity.id
_entity.type
_entity.pdbx_description
1 polymer ?
#
loop_
_entity_poly.entity_id
_entity_poly.type
_entity_poly.pdbx_seq_one_letter_code
_entity_poly.pdbx_strand_id
1 'polypeptide(L)'
;MQEILEFSDGTIIYLKNGKLHREGGPAIFLPGEGKLYFYEGQLHNDGAPAIYNPDDDSGYWYKHGVRIIPKEKTETLIGDIRKKFTTNSDSGNSSMKTKPKI
;
A
#
# COMPACT_ATOMS: atom_id res chain seq x y z
N MET A 1 -21.78 -15.33 14.03
CA MET A 1 -22.87 -14.50 13.47
C MET A 1 -22.24 -13.51 12.49
N GLN A 2 -22.82 -13.34 11.30
CA GLN A 2 -22.49 -12.22 10.41
C GLN A 2 -23.61 -11.20 10.52
N GLU A 3 -23.26 -9.92 10.57
CA GLU A 3 -24.19 -8.81 10.70
C GLU A 3 -23.85 -7.76 9.64
N ILE A 4 -24.89 -7.12 9.09
CA ILE A 4 -24.76 -6.03 8.12
C ILE A 4 -25.54 -4.86 8.70
N LEU A 5 -24.89 -3.70 8.80
CA LEU A 5 -25.53 -2.45 9.20
C LEU A 5 -25.58 -1.53 7.98
N GLU A 6 -26.79 -1.12 7.61
CA GLU A 6 -27.04 -0.18 6.52
C GLU A 6 -27.63 1.11 7.11
N PHE A 7 -27.04 2.25 6.74
CA PHE A 7 -27.44 3.56 7.23
C PHE A 7 -28.15 4.36 6.12
N SER A 8 -28.93 5.37 6.51
CA SER A 8 -29.72 6.18 5.59
C SER A 8 -28.89 7.00 4.59
N ASP A 9 -27.61 7.24 4.91
CA ASP A 9 -26.64 7.90 4.02
C ASP A 9 -26.04 6.94 2.98
N GLY A 10 -26.40 5.66 3.02
CA GLY A 10 -25.87 4.60 2.16
C GLY A 10 -24.59 3.94 2.69
N THR A 11 -24.14 4.28 3.90
CA THR A 11 -23.03 3.58 4.55
C THR A 11 -23.40 2.13 4.82
N ILE A 12 -22.48 1.20 4.50
CA ILE A 12 -22.65 -0.24 4.76
C ILE A 12 -21.48 -0.75 5.59
N ILE A 13 -21.78 -1.43 6.69
CA ILE A 13 -20.79 -2.06 7.58
C ILE A 13 -21.03 -3.57 7.66
N TYR A 14 -19.99 -4.36 7.43
CA TYR A 14 -20.00 -5.81 7.56
C TYR A 14 -19.24 -6.23 8.82
N LEU A 15 -19.90 -7.02 9.65
CA LEU A 15 -19.39 -7.54 10.91
C LEU A 15 -19.45 -9.07 10.92
N LYS A 16 -18.47 -9.68 11.59
CA LYS A 16 -18.45 -11.10 11.93
C LYS A 16 -18.08 -11.23 13.40
N ASN A 17 -18.98 -11.81 14.19
CA ASN A 17 -18.84 -11.97 15.64
C ASN A 17 -18.50 -10.64 16.34
N GLY A 18 -19.22 -9.57 15.99
CA GLY A 18 -19.02 -8.23 16.55
C GLY A 18 -17.76 -7.48 16.10
N LYS A 19 -16.99 -8.01 15.14
CA LYS A 19 -15.78 -7.37 14.59
C LYS A 19 -15.96 -7.02 13.11
N LEU A 20 -15.37 -5.92 12.67
CA LEU A 20 -15.30 -5.56 11.24
C LEU A 20 -14.63 -6.69 10.45
N HIS A 21 -15.35 -7.23 9.48
CA HIS A 21 -14.88 -8.37 8.70
C HIS A 21 -15.67 -8.50 7.41
N ARG A 22 -14.98 -8.63 6.28
CA ARG A 22 -15.59 -9.10 5.04
C ARG A 22 -14.57 -9.79 4.15
N GLU A 23 -14.93 -10.96 3.63
CA GLU A 23 -14.15 -11.65 2.60
C GLU A 23 -14.56 -11.12 1.22
N GLY A 24 -13.57 -10.80 0.37
CA GLY A 24 -13.79 -10.39 -1.02
C GLY A 24 -14.30 -8.95 -1.23
N GLY A 25 -14.41 -8.13 -0.18
CA GLY A 25 -14.85 -6.75 -0.31
C GLY A 25 -14.57 -5.88 0.92
N PRO A 26 -14.89 -4.58 0.86
CA PRO A 26 -14.71 -3.69 2.00
C PRO A 26 -15.66 -4.05 3.13
N ALA A 27 -15.17 -4.03 4.36
CA ALA A 27 -15.99 -4.18 5.55
C ALA A 27 -16.71 -2.88 5.91
N ILE A 28 -16.23 -1.73 5.44
CA ILE A 28 -16.95 -0.45 5.52
C ILE A 28 -16.94 0.18 4.13
N PHE A 29 -18.14 0.50 3.63
CA PHE A 29 -18.35 1.25 2.40
C PHE A 29 -18.98 2.60 2.75
N LEU A 30 -18.29 3.69 2.40
CA LEU A 30 -18.76 5.06 2.57
C LEU A 30 -19.01 5.65 1.18
N PRO A 31 -20.28 5.87 0.77
CA PRO A 31 -20.59 6.42 -0.54
C PRO A 31 -19.87 7.75 -0.78
N GLY A 32 -19.08 7.82 -1.86
CA GLY A 32 -18.32 9.03 -2.21
C GLY A 32 -17.06 9.28 -1.39
N GLU A 33 -16.96 8.78 -0.16
CA GLU A 33 -15.79 9.03 0.71
C GLU A 33 -14.74 7.92 0.66
N GLY A 34 -15.13 6.67 0.36
CA GLY A 34 -14.17 5.60 0.15
C GLY A 34 -14.54 4.25 0.73
N LYS A 35 -13.50 3.42 0.93
CA LYS A 35 -13.64 2.00 1.26
C LYS A 35 -12.60 1.59 2.30
N LEU A 36 -13.03 0.84 3.31
CA LEU A 36 -12.14 0.25 4.29
C LEU A 36 -12.32 -1.26 4.34
N TYR A 37 -11.20 -1.98 4.29
CA TYR A 37 -11.15 -3.44 4.26
C TYR A 37 -10.61 -3.96 5.58
N PHE A 38 -11.37 -4.87 6.18
CA PHE A 38 -11.03 -5.49 7.45
C PHE A 38 -11.20 -7.01 7.38
N TYR A 39 -10.28 -7.69 8.07
CA TYR A 39 -10.35 -9.12 8.32
C TYR A 39 -10.12 -9.37 9.81
N GLU A 40 -11.10 -10.02 10.46
CA GLU A 40 -11.08 -10.34 11.90
C GLU A 40 -10.79 -9.11 12.81
N GLY A 41 -11.35 -7.95 12.44
CA GLY A 41 -11.22 -6.69 13.18
C GLY A 41 -9.94 -5.90 12.86
N GLN A 42 -9.09 -6.37 11.95
CA GLN A 42 -7.84 -5.70 11.59
C GLN A 42 -7.90 -5.18 10.17
N LEU A 43 -7.33 -4.01 9.92
CA LEU A 43 -7.13 -3.50 8.55
C LEU A 43 -6.33 -4.54 7.75
N HIS A 44 -6.91 -4.97 6.64
CA HIS A 44 -6.35 -6.05 5.83
C HIS A 44 -6.96 -6.02 4.43
N ASN A 45 -6.10 -6.06 3.42
CA ASN A 45 -6.51 -6.37 2.05
C ASN A 45 -5.32 -6.92 1.27
N ASP A 46 -5.49 -8.06 0.60
CA ASP A 46 -4.43 -8.71 -0.16
C ASP A 46 -4.33 -8.22 -1.62
N GLY A 47 -5.40 -7.64 -2.19
CA GLY A 47 -5.48 -7.28 -3.60
C GLY A 47 -5.56 -5.78 -3.90
N ALA A 48 -5.85 -4.96 -2.90
CA ALA A 48 -6.04 -3.52 -3.04
C ALA A 48 -5.66 -2.80 -1.73
N PRO A 49 -5.61 -1.46 -1.69
CA PRO A 49 -5.44 -0.74 -0.44
C PRO A 49 -6.48 -1.17 0.60
N ALA A 50 -6.06 -1.25 1.87
CA ALA A 50 -6.99 -1.52 2.96
C ALA A 50 -7.78 -0.27 3.36
N ILE A 51 -7.26 0.91 3.05
CA ILE A 51 -7.95 2.20 3.10
C ILE A 51 -7.80 2.82 1.72
N TYR A 52 -8.91 3.20 1.09
CA TYR A 52 -8.93 3.84 -0.22
C TYR A 52 -9.71 5.16 -0.16
N ASN A 53 -9.08 6.23 -0.65
CA ASN A 53 -9.68 7.55 -0.84
C ASN A 53 -9.90 7.79 -2.35
N PRO A 54 -11.15 7.95 -2.81
CA PRO A 54 -11.44 8.19 -4.22
C PRO A 54 -11.08 9.61 -4.68
N ASP A 55 -11.02 10.60 -3.78
CA ASP A 55 -10.82 12.02 -4.17
C ASP A 55 -9.44 12.27 -4.79
N ASP A 56 -8.41 11.61 -4.30
CA ASP A 56 -7.02 11.73 -4.74
C ASP A 56 -6.45 10.42 -5.32
N ASP A 57 -7.32 9.43 -5.54
CA ASP A 57 -6.98 8.06 -5.94
C ASP A 57 -5.86 7.44 -5.08
N SER A 58 -5.81 7.80 -3.80
CA SER A 58 -4.78 7.34 -2.89
C SER A 58 -5.26 6.17 -2.03
N GLY A 59 -4.29 5.39 -1.54
CA GLY A 59 -4.61 4.27 -0.67
C GLY A 59 -3.45 3.83 0.21
N TYR A 60 -3.82 3.33 1.38
CA TYR A 60 -2.89 2.77 2.36
C TYR A 60 -3.09 1.25 2.45
N TRP A 61 -1.97 0.54 2.35
CA TRP A 61 -1.95 -0.91 2.37
C TRP A 61 -1.67 -1.42 3.77
N TYR A 62 -2.46 -2.41 4.19
CA TYR A 62 -2.30 -3.09 5.47
C TYR A 62 -2.51 -4.58 5.29
N LYS A 63 -1.72 -5.37 6.03
CA LYS A 63 -1.88 -6.82 6.14
C LYS A 63 -1.85 -7.22 7.60
N HIS A 64 -2.98 -7.72 8.10
CA HIS A 64 -3.16 -8.08 9.52
C HIS A 64 -2.79 -6.92 10.46
N GLY A 65 -3.34 -5.73 10.18
CA GLY A 65 -3.11 -4.53 10.98
C GLY A 65 -1.74 -3.86 10.79
N VAL A 66 -0.80 -4.48 10.05
CA VAL A 66 0.52 -3.91 9.81
C VAL A 66 0.51 -3.10 8.52
N ARG A 67 0.93 -1.83 8.59
CA ARG A 67 1.09 -0.98 7.40
C ARG A 67 2.22 -1.51 6.54
N ILE A 68 1.95 -1.73 5.26
CA ILE A 68 2.94 -2.18 4.28
C ILE A 68 3.08 -1.15 3.16
N ILE A 69 4.26 -1.10 2.56
CA ILE A 69 4.51 -0.35 1.33
C ILE A 69 4.52 -1.40 0.21
N PRO A 70 3.68 -1.26 -0.82
CA PRO A 70 3.69 -2.18 -1.95
C PRO A 70 5.06 -2.25 -2.62
N LYS A 71 5.45 -3.44 -3.09
CA LYS A 71 6.79 -3.68 -3.64
C LYS A 71 7.11 -2.73 -4.79
N GLU A 72 6.14 -2.46 -5.65
CA GLU A 72 6.28 -1.53 -6.77
C GLU A 72 6.67 -0.12 -6.30
N LYS A 73 6.11 0.36 -5.18
CA LYS A 73 6.47 1.65 -4.60
C LYS A 73 7.85 1.62 -3.92
N THR A 74 8.24 0.48 -3.35
CA THR A 74 9.58 0.34 -2.75
C THR A 74 10.70 0.35 -3.80
N GLU A 75 10.49 -0.25 -4.97
CA GLU A 75 11.49 -0.28 -6.05
C GLU A 75 11.73 1.11 -6.64
N THR A 76 10.66 1.89 -6.85
CA THR A 76 10.78 3.30 -7.25
C THR A 76 11.60 4.10 -6.24
N LEU A 77 11.24 4.01 -4.95
CA LEU A 77 11.93 4.73 -3.89
C LEU A 77 13.42 4.36 -3.78
N ILE A 78 13.75 3.07 -3.87
CA ILE A 78 15.14 2.59 -3.87
C ILE A 78 15.88 3.09 -5.10
N GLY A 79 15.23 3.12 -6.27
CA GLY A 79 15.79 3.69 -7.50
C GLY A 79 16.13 5.17 -7.37
N ASP A 80 15.22 5.96 -6.80
CA ASP A 80 15.41 7.41 -6.60
C ASP A 80 16.52 7.71 -5.58
N ILE A 81 16.58 6.91 -4.50
CA ILE A 81 17.70 6.96 -3.54
C ILE A 81 19.01 6.66 -4.26
N ARG A 82 19.10 5.56 -5.01
CA ARG A 82 20.33 5.19 -5.76
C ARG A 82 20.80 6.33 -6.67
N LYS A 83 19.90 6.92 -7.48
CA LYS A 83 20.22 8.04 -8.37
C LYS A 83 20.77 9.25 -7.60
N LYS A 84 20.16 9.59 -6.46
CA LYS A 84 20.58 10.72 -5.61
C LYS A 84 21.98 10.55 -5.02
N PHE A 85 22.42 9.32 -4.80
CA PHE A 85 23.74 9.01 -4.26
C PHE A 85 24.79 8.66 -5.33
N THR A 86 24.41 8.47 -6.60
CA THR A 86 25.35 8.22 -7.71
C THR A 86 25.78 9.48 -8.48
N THR A 87 25.13 10.64 -8.29
CA THR A 87 25.49 11.87 -9.03
C THR A 87 26.65 12.68 -8.43
N ASN A 88 27.43 12.12 -7.50
CA ASN A 88 28.58 12.78 -6.87
C ASN A 88 29.94 12.17 -7.24
N SER A 89 30.08 11.61 -8.44
CA SER A 89 31.41 11.29 -8.99
C SER A 89 31.34 11.20 -10.52
N ASP A 90 31.45 12.34 -11.20
CA ASP A 90 32.20 12.40 -12.45
C ASP A 90 32.49 13.86 -12.84
N SER A 91 33.45 14.43 -12.13
CA SER A 91 34.37 15.42 -12.71
C SER A 91 35.81 15.03 -12.35
N GLY A 92 36.35 14.07 -13.11
CA GLY A 92 37.80 13.93 -13.30
C GLY A 92 38.44 12.66 -12.75
N ASN A 93 38.81 11.74 -13.66
CA ASN A 93 40.19 11.56 -14.13
C ASN A 93 40.56 10.07 -14.39
N SER A 94 41.20 9.88 -15.55
CA SER A 94 42.23 8.90 -15.87
C SER A 94 41.89 7.44 -16.14
N SER A 95 42.00 7.15 -17.43
CA SER A 95 42.40 5.89 -18.05
C SER A 95 43.39 5.08 -17.18
N MET A 96 42.91 4.00 -16.56
CA MET A 96 43.78 2.90 -16.12
C MET A 96 43.90 1.89 -17.27
N LYS A 97 44.97 2.02 -18.06
CA LYS A 97 45.43 0.96 -18.95
C LYS A 97 45.95 -0.20 -18.11
N THR A 98 45.19 -1.29 -18.01
CA THR A 98 45.71 -2.56 -17.52
C THR A 98 46.56 -3.20 -18.62
N LYS A 99 47.88 -3.17 -18.49
CA LYS A 99 48.77 -4.08 -19.23
C LYS A 99 48.56 -5.50 -18.68
N PRO A 100 48.42 -6.54 -19.51
CA PRO A 100 48.45 -7.91 -19.02
C PRO A 100 49.85 -8.22 -18.50
N LYS A 101 49.90 -8.86 -17.33
CA LYS A 101 51.12 -9.42 -16.77
C LYS A 101 51.14 -10.90 -17.15
N ILE A 102 52.26 -11.26 -17.80
CA ILE A 102 52.75 -12.58 -18.24
C ILE A 102 52.02 -13.20 -19.43
#